data_AF-W7UVL0-F1
#
_entry.id   AF-W7UVL0-F1
#
_cell.length_a   1.000
_cell.length_b   1.000
_cell.length_c   1.000
_cell.angle_alpha   90.00
_cell.angle_beta   90.00
_cell.angle_gamma   90.00
#
_symmetry.space_group_name_H-M   'P 1'
#
loop_
_entity.id
_entity.type
_entity.pdbx_description
1 polymer ?
#
loop_
_entity_poly.entity_id
_entity_poly.type
_entity_poly.pdbx_seq_one_letter_code
_entity_poly.pdbx_strand_id
1 'polypeptide(L)'
;MRHYSAKRILSLPRLSHLLYDDQNNFTPERLITDLGLYEGVLIDASNITMHITIIPDPSLGKDREIVNKMIVSDDVKSLHSFLLFKDNIMLPCSECRRNQPFSPVVAFNPQRQRFIIDKENEKDEAKTIKIPIEKSVKEFSFQNNPFGPITGSYLSCNDELSLSGNLSDEKKDTESAALSCVNGISLYFSEIRRDFVCSLNNDHHVTAYFIIHKAEDACKEQKQSADYEKLKYCLVLEKVGQEPSMADLQMFDIEKYKKVLSDESFRDFSMALGLHANGVGCGSLLYLRRIYETLIKNAQDKCSLMSEWDEEEYNKIKHFNDKIEYLEAFGAKIIPDELSDVKAKIYGWLSKGVHELSEQESMELFPYLKYAIELILDEQIAQKEKEEKLKELKKKLQK
;
A
#
# COMPACT_ATOMS: atom_id res chain seq x y z
N MET A 1 -1.83 -7.02 19.16
CA MET A 1 -2.22 -7.74 17.92
C MET A 1 -3.70 -7.52 17.70
N ARG A 2 -4.12 -7.03 16.53
CA ARG A 2 -5.55 -6.88 16.23
C ARG A 2 -6.11 -8.29 16.05
N HIS A 3 -7.17 -8.58 16.78
CA HIS A 3 -7.72 -9.91 16.79
C HIS A 3 -8.82 -10.05 15.74
N TYR A 4 -8.55 -10.84 14.70
CA TYR A 4 -9.45 -11.04 13.58
C TYR A 4 -10.04 -12.46 13.58
N SER A 5 -11.13 -12.66 12.81
CA SER A 5 -11.60 -14.00 12.48
C SER A 5 -10.74 -14.60 11.36
N ALA A 6 -10.64 -15.93 11.29
CA ALA A 6 -9.85 -16.60 10.25
C ALA A 6 -10.26 -16.17 8.84
N LYS A 7 -11.57 -16.08 8.58
CA LYS A 7 -12.12 -15.61 7.31
C LYS A 7 -11.68 -14.19 6.95
N ARG A 8 -11.57 -13.30 7.93
CA ARG A 8 -11.11 -11.91 7.70
C ARG A 8 -9.63 -11.83 7.39
N ILE A 9 -8.80 -12.69 8.02
CA ILE A 9 -7.37 -12.74 7.72
C ILE A 9 -7.15 -13.28 6.31
N LEU A 10 -7.86 -14.35 5.94
CA LEU A 10 -7.79 -14.93 4.60
C LEU A 10 -8.33 -14.01 3.50
N SER A 11 -9.16 -13.02 3.84
CA SER A 11 -9.64 -12.02 2.89
C SER A 11 -8.72 -10.81 2.74
N LEU A 12 -7.58 -10.75 3.45
CA LEU A 12 -6.61 -9.68 3.27
C LEU A 12 -6.00 -9.74 1.85
N PRO A 13 -5.59 -8.59 1.28
CA PRO A 13 -4.89 -8.55 0.00
C PRO A 13 -3.64 -9.42 0.03
N ARG A 14 -3.34 -10.10 -1.08
CA ARG A 14 -2.13 -10.93 -1.24
C ARG A 14 -0.93 -10.04 -1.49
N LEU A 15 0.21 -10.38 -0.89
CA LEU A 15 1.45 -9.62 -1.09
C LEU A 15 1.89 -9.58 -2.55
N SER A 16 1.77 -10.71 -3.26
CA SER A 16 2.07 -10.81 -4.69
C SER A 16 1.25 -9.84 -5.54
N HIS A 17 -0.06 -9.73 -5.30
CA HIS A 17 -0.94 -8.82 -6.04
C HIS A 17 -0.67 -7.34 -5.75
N LEU A 18 -0.07 -7.01 -4.62
CA LEU A 18 0.29 -5.63 -4.29
C LEU A 18 1.63 -5.22 -4.91
N LEU A 19 2.57 -6.18 -5.00
CA LEU A 19 3.91 -5.96 -5.53
C LEU A 19 4.02 -6.14 -7.05
N TYR A 20 3.01 -6.72 -7.69
CA TYR A 20 2.98 -6.94 -9.13
C TYR A 20 1.69 -6.39 -9.74
N ASP A 21 1.80 -5.70 -10.87
CA ASP A 21 0.65 -5.22 -11.63
C ASP A 21 0.01 -6.32 -12.49
N ASP A 22 -1.08 -5.99 -13.20
CA ASP A 22 -1.81 -6.93 -14.07
C ASP A 22 -0.95 -7.44 -15.26
N GLN A 23 0.14 -6.74 -15.58
CA GLN A 23 1.11 -7.13 -16.61
C GLN A 23 2.31 -7.88 -16.00
N ASN A 24 2.26 -8.18 -14.70
CA ASN A 24 3.32 -8.84 -13.93
C ASN A 24 4.63 -8.03 -13.86
N ASN A 25 4.55 -6.70 -13.95
CA ASN A 25 5.66 -5.81 -13.64
C ASN A 25 5.79 -5.64 -12.13
N PHE A 26 7.03 -5.67 -11.63
CA PHE A 26 7.33 -5.48 -10.21
C PHE A 26 7.23 -3.99 -9.83
N THR A 27 6.30 -3.67 -8.93
CA THR A 27 5.97 -2.30 -8.47
C THR A 27 6.07 -2.20 -6.94
N PRO A 28 7.28 -2.26 -6.37
CA PRO A 28 7.50 -2.22 -4.92
C PRO A 28 7.04 -0.91 -4.25
N GLU A 29 6.96 0.18 -5.00
CA GLU A 29 6.48 1.49 -4.53
C GLU A 29 5.07 1.40 -3.95
N ARG A 30 4.18 0.55 -4.49
CA ARG A 30 2.80 0.39 -4.01
C ARG A 30 2.74 -0.11 -2.56
N LEU A 31 3.68 -0.98 -2.17
CA LEU A 31 3.75 -1.44 -0.78
C LEU A 31 4.19 -0.31 0.17
N ILE A 32 4.89 0.70 -0.34
CA ILE A 32 5.30 1.89 0.41
C ILE A 32 4.19 2.95 0.40
N THR A 33 3.56 3.23 -0.74
CA THR A 33 2.62 4.35 -0.91
C THR A 33 1.17 3.99 -0.69
N ASP A 34 0.75 2.78 -1.08
CA ASP A 34 -0.66 2.40 -1.11
C ASP A 34 -1.07 1.68 0.17
N LEU A 35 -0.15 0.90 0.77
CA LEU A 35 -0.42 0.23 2.04
C LEU A 35 -0.44 1.24 3.20
N GLY A 36 -1.62 1.37 3.83
CA GLY A 36 -1.83 2.28 4.96
C GLY A 36 -1.11 1.84 6.23
N LEU A 37 -1.07 2.73 7.23
CA LEU A 37 -0.53 2.40 8.55
C LEU A 37 -1.47 1.41 9.26
N TYR A 38 -0.88 0.34 9.80
CA TYR A 38 -1.55 -0.79 10.44
C TYR A 38 -2.49 -1.56 9.49
N GLU A 39 -2.30 -1.43 8.19
CA GLU A 39 -2.89 -2.32 7.20
C GLU A 39 -1.98 -3.51 6.97
N GLY A 40 -2.61 -4.68 6.78
CA GLY A 40 -1.94 -5.96 6.65
C GLY A 40 -2.18 -6.58 5.28
N VAL A 41 -1.16 -7.25 4.78
CA VAL A 41 -1.24 -8.10 3.58
C VAL A 41 -0.90 -9.54 3.94
N LEU A 42 -1.56 -10.48 3.26
CA LEU A 42 -1.39 -11.90 3.47
C LEU A 42 -0.21 -12.41 2.66
N ILE A 43 0.65 -13.20 3.31
CA ILE A 43 1.70 -14.00 2.69
C ILE A 43 1.33 -15.46 2.92
N ASP A 44 1.02 -16.20 1.86
CA ASP A 44 0.65 -17.61 1.97
C ASP A 44 1.71 -18.48 1.32
N ALA A 45 2.25 -19.40 2.12
CA ALA A 45 3.36 -20.27 1.78
C ALA A 45 2.92 -21.65 1.27
N SER A 46 1.61 -21.95 1.19
CA SER A 46 1.10 -23.29 0.90
C SER A 46 1.35 -23.76 -0.54
N ASN A 47 1.37 -22.84 -1.51
CA ASN A 47 1.46 -23.15 -2.94
C ASN A 47 2.89 -23.44 -3.42
N ILE A 48 3.48 -24.56 -2.96
CA ILE A 48 4.84 -24.98 -3.31
C ILE A 48 4.83 -25.73 -4.65
N THR A 49 5.66 -25.28 -5.60
CA THR A 49 5.79 -25.91 -6.92
C THR A 49 6.94 -26.91 -6.91
N MET A 50 6.74 -28.09 -7.51
CA MET A 50 7.76 -29.13 -7.59
C MET A 50 8.15 -29.45 -9.03
N HIS A 51 9.45 -29.57 -9.29
CA HIS A 51 9.98 -30.06 -10.57
C HIS A 51 10.48 -31.49 -10.41
N ILE A 52 9.94 -32.40 -11.21
CA ILE A 52 10.20 -33.83 -11.14
C ILE A 52 10.84 -34.28 -12.46
N THR A 53 11.90 -35.09 -12.37
CA THR A 53 12.43 -35.85 -13.50
C THR A 53 12.00 -37.30 -13.41
N ILE A 54 11.51 -37.84 -14.52
CA ILE A 54 11.09 -39.23 -14.64
C ILE A 54 12.25 -40.00 -15.27
N ILE A 55 12.77 -40.99 -14.54
CA ILE A 55 13.79 -41.90 -15.03
C ILE A 55 13.13 -43.25 -15.28
N PRO A 56 13.10 -43.73 -16.53
CA PRO A 56 12.61 -45.07 -16.82
C PRO A 56 13.50 -46.10 -16.14
N ASP A 57 12.91 -46.95 -15.31
CA ASP A 57 13.61 -48.08 -14.70
C ASP A 57 13.02 -49.41 -15.17
N PRO A 58 13.64 -50.05 -16.17
CA PRO A 58 13.17 -51.32 -16.71
C PRO A 58 13.15 -52.46 -15.68
N SER A 59 13.89 -52.34 -14.57
CA SER A 59 14.03 -53.39 -13.57
C SER A 59 12.91 -53.43 -12.52
N LEU A 60 12.21 -52.29 -12.31
CA LEU A 60 11.13 -52.17 -11.33
C LEU A 60 9.72 -52.20 -11.96
N GLY A 61 9.62 -52.22 -13.29
CA GLY A 61 8.33 -52.17 -14.01
C GLY A 61 7.55 -50.86 -13.77
N LYS A 62 8.19 -49.85 -13.19
CA LYS A 62 7.66 -48.50 -12.92
C LYS A 62 8.77 -47.49 -13.11
N ASP A 63 8.42 -46.32 -13.61
CA ASP A 63 9.35 -45.19 -13.72
C ASP A 63 9.67 -44.64 -12.32
N ARG A 64 10.92 -44.24 -12.09
CA ARG A 64 11.33 -43.54 -10.87
C ARG A 64 11.10 -42.05 -11.04
N GLU A 65 10.29 -41.45 -10.17
CA GLU A 65 10.14 -40.00 -10.07
C GLU A 65 11.19 -39.43 -9.10
N ILE A 66 12.01 -38.50 -9.57
CA ILE A 66 13.02 -37.80 -8.74
C ILE A 66 12.62 -36.34 -8.66
N VAL A 67 12.43 -35.83 -7.43
CA VAL A 67 12.22 -34.39 -7.21
C VAL A 67 13.56 -33.67 -7.33
N ASN A 68 13.70 -32.80 -8.33
CA ASN A 68 14.93 -32.04 -8.53
C ASN A 68 14.95 -30.75 -7.73
N LYS A 69 13.78 -30.09 -7.63
CA LYS A 69 13.66 -28.75 -7.10
C LYS A 69 12.25 -28.53 -6.54
N MET A 70 12.17 -27.90 -5.38
CA MET A 70 10.92 -27.35 -4.85
C MET A 70 11.06 -25.82 -4.79
N ILE A 71 10.02 -25.12 -5.22
CA ILE A 71 9.97 -23.66 -5.33
C ILE A 71 8.91 -23.15 -4.37
N VAL A 72 9.25 -22.11 -3.62
CA VAL A 72 8.34 -21.42 -2.70
C VAL A 72 7.14 -20.80 -3.45
N SER A 73 6.09 -20.44 -2.69
CA SER A 73 4.90 -19.80 -3.25
C SER A 73 5.20 -18.40 -3.81
N ASP A 74 4.29 -17.90 -4.65
CA ASP A 74 4.48 -16.59 -5.28
C ASP A 74 4.54 -15.44 -4.27
N ASP A 75 3.75 -15.45 -3.20
CA ASP A 75 3.86 -14.43 -2.15
C ASP A 75 5.23 -14.46 -1.45
N VAL A 76 5.82 -15.64 -1.26
CA VAL A 76 7.16 -15.78 -0.66
C VAL A 76 8.23 -15.27 -1.63
N LYS A 77 8.10 -15.55 -2.94
CA LYS A 77 8.97 -14.94 -3.97
C LYS A 77 8.83 -13.43 -4.01
N SER A 78 7.60 -12.91 -3.90
CA SER A 78 7.34 -11.47 -3.87
C SER A 78 7.97 -10.82 -2.62
N LEU A 79 7.92 -11.49 -1.46
CA LEU A 79 8.65 -11.06 -0.27
C LEU A 79 10.16 -11.04 -0.51
N HIS A 80 10.74 -12.09 -1.09
CA HIS A 80 12.18 -12.12 -1.41
C HIS A 80 12.56 -10.98 -2.37
N SER A 81 11.75 -10.75 -3.40
CA SER A 81 11.94 -9.66 -4.37
C SER A 81 11.94 -8.31 -3.66
N PHE A 82 10.97 -8.07 -2.77
CA PHE A 82 10.88 -6.85 -1.97
C PHE A 82 12.04 -6.64 -0.99
N LEU A 83 12.60 -7.72 -0.45
CA LEU A 83 13.74 -7.65 0.46
C LEU A 83 15.07 -7.37 -0.26
N LEU A 84 15.20 -7.83 -1.52
CA LEU A 84 16.48 -7.86 -2.24
C LEU A 84 16.60 -6.87 -3.40
N PHE A 85 15.53 -6.19 -3.82
CA PHE A 85 15.61 -5.30 -4.97
C PHE A 85 16.60 -4.15 -4.73
N LYS A 86 17.39 -3.86 -5.78
CA LYS A 86 18.39 -2.80 -5.81
C LYS A 86 18.03 -1.66 -6.76
N ASP A 87 17.05 -1.89 -7.63
CA ASP A 87 16.63 -0.91 -8.63
C ASP A 87 16.00 0.32 -7.99
N ASN A 88 16.23 1.48 -8.61
CA ASN A 88 15.64 2.73 -8.16
C ASN A 88 14.13 2.69 -8.37
N ILE A 89 13.40 3.20 -7.38
CA ILE A 89 11.93 3.27 -7.42
C ILE A 89 11.49 4.73 -7.36
N MET A 90 10.36 5.04 -7.98
CA MET A 90 9.81 6.39 -7.93
C MET A 90 8.97 6.53 -6.67
N LEU A 91 9.38 7.42 -5.76
CA LEU A 91 8.61 7.77 -4.57
C LEU A 91 8.41 9.28 -4.48
N PRO A 92 7.31 9.75 -3.86
CA PRO A 92 7.18 11.15 -3.48
C PRO A 92 8.27 11.51 -2.46
N CYS A 93 8.96 12.63 -2.69
CA CYS A 93 10.02 13.11 -1.80
C CYS A 93 9.55 14.36 -1.05
N SER A 94 9.63 14.33 0.29
CA SER A 94 9.08 15.41 1.10
C SER A 94 9.78 16.75 0.97
N GLU A 95 11.09 16.67 0.86
CA GLU A 95 11.95 17.84 0.75
C GLU A 95 12.00 18.37 -0.68
N CYS A 96 11.98 17.49 -1.69
CA CYS A 96 12.03 17.90 -3.10
C CYS A 96 10.68 18.35 -3.68
N ARG A 97 9.56 18.02 -3.03
CA ARG A 97 8.19 18.37 -3.46
C ARG A 97 7.80 17.85 -4.85
N ARG A 98 8.29 16.66 -5.20
CA ARG A 98 7.97 15.95 -6.45
C ARG A 98 8.36 14.47 -6.32
N ASN A 99 7.84 13.64 -7.21
CA ASN A 99 8.32 12.27 -7.34
C ASN A 99 9.79 12.28 -7.77
N GLN A 100 10.60 11.47 -7.09
CA GLN A 100 12.02 11.32 -7.32
C GLN A 100 12.40 9.85 -7.38
N PRO A 101 13.49 9.51 -8.10
CA PRO A 101 14.08 8.19 -7.99
C PRO A 101 14.77 8.06 -6.63
N PHE A 102 14.37 7.05 -5.88
CA PHE A 102 15.02 6.66 -4.64
C PHE A 102 15.77 5.35 -4.82
N SER A 103 16.99 5.33 -4.32
CA SER A 103 17.81 4.12 -4.26
C SER A 103 17.51 3.37 -2.97
N PRO A 104 17.13 2.08 -3.05
CA PRO A 104 16.91 1.27 -1.87
C PRO A 104 18.23 0.97 -1.16
N VAL A 105 18.24 1.10 0.15
CA VAL A 105 19.27 0.50 1.01
C VAL A 105 18.88 -0.95 1.27
N VAL A 106 19.84 -1.82 1.57
CA VAL A 106 19.59 -3.23 1.91
C VAL A 106 18.58 -3.31 3.07
N ALA A 107 17.54 -4.12 2.90
CA ALA A 107 16.56 -4.37 3.95
C ALA A 107 17.27 -4.96 5.17
N PHE A 108 16.83 -4.65 6.39
CA PHE A 108 17.38 -5.35 7.55
C PHE A 108 16.35 -5.49 8.66
N ASN A 109 16.56 -6.51 9.50
CA ASN A 109 15.78 -6.71 10.71
C ASN A 109 16.44 -5.90 11.85
N PRO A 110 15.80 -4.86 12.39
CA PRO A 110 16.41 -3.98 13.40
C PRO A 110 16.75 -4.70 14.72
N GLN A 111 16.08 -5.81 15.05
CA GLN A 111 16.42 -6.63 16.22
C GLN A 111 17.56 -7.61 15.98
N ARG A 112 17.96 -7.82 14.73
CA ARG A 112 19.07 -8.69 14.34
C ARG A 112 20.09 -7.83 13.61
N GLN A 113 21.01 -7.21 14.37
CA GLN A 113 22.03 -6.25 13.90
C GLN A 113 22.96 -6.74 12.77
N ARG A 114 22.80 -7.96 12.26
CA ARG A 114 23.45 -8.44 11.04
C ARG A 114 22.44 -9.23 10.20
N PHE A 115 22.61 -9.13 8.88
CA PHE A 115 22.03 -9.95 7.81
C PHE A 115 20.72 -9.45 7.16
N ILE A 116 20.86 -8.83 5.98
CA ILE A 116 20.34 -9.35 4.71
C ILE A 116 21.45 -9.14 3.66
N ILE A 117 21.63 -10.12 2.79
CA ILE A 117 22.86 -10.43 2.03
C ILE A 117 23.14 -9.41 0.90
N ASP A 118 24.37 -8.92 0.81
CA ASP A 118 24.94 -8.35 -0.41
C ASP A 118 25.33 -9.46 -1.38
N LYS A 119 24.66 -9.56 -2.53
CA LYS A 119 24.89 -10.58 -3.57
C LYS A 119 26.18 -10.39 -4.40
N GLU A 120 27.14 -9.56 -3.96
CA GLU A 120 28.23 -9.10 -4.83
C GLU A 120 29.58 -9.83 -4.74
N ASN A 121 29.67 -10.98 -4.09
CA ASN A 121 30.89 -11.80 -4.18
C ASN A 121 30.59 -13.19 -4.76
N GLU A 122 30.57 -13.24 -6.11
CA GLU A 122 30.87 -14.45 -6.87
C GLU A 122 32.29 -14.93 -6.55
N LYS A 123 32.45 -16.26 -6.48
CA LYS A 123 33.63 -17.02 -6.05
C LYS A 123 33.71 -17.20 -4.53
N ASP A 124 32.94 -18.17 -4.07
CA ASP A 124 33.36 -19.23 -3.14
C ASP A 124 32.07 -19.88 -2.62
N GLU A 125 31.90 -21.15 -2.98
CA GLU A 125 30.98 -22.16 -2.43
C GLU A 125 29.69 -21.63 -1.77
N ALA A 126 28.53 -21.90 -2.42
CA ALA A 126 27.18 -21.89 -1.84
C ALA A 126 27.16 -21.42 -0.37
N LYS A 127 27.14 -20.10 -0.14
CA LYS A 127 27.13 -19.47 1.19
C LYS A 127 25.77 -19.68 1.85
N THR A 128 25.53 -20.94 2.16
CA THR A 128 24.64 -21.45 3.19
C THR A 128 25.14 -20.85 4.48
N ILE A 129 24.43 -19.88 5.01
CA ILE A 129 24.75 -19.28 6.29
C ILE A 129 24.47 -20.35 7.37
N LYS A 130 25.48 -21.14 7.76
CA LYS A 130 25.51 -21.84 9.05
C LYS A 130 26.00 -20.85 10.09
N ILE A 131 25.10 -20.32 10.92
CA ILE A 131 25.46 -19.36 11.99
C ILE A 131 24.88 -19.82 13.33
N PRO A 132 25.66 -19.67 14.44
CA PRO A 132 25.43 -20.37 15.70
C PRO A 132 24.32 -19.73 16.52
N ILE A 133 23.52 -20.57 17.17
CA ILE A 133 22.46 -20.18 18.10
C ILE A 133 23.01 -20.29 19.54
N GLU A 134 23.28 -19.15 20.17
CA GLU A 134 23.34 -19.04 21.63
C GLU A 134 22.30 -17.96 22.00
N LYS A 135 21.27 -18.19 22.84
CA LYS A 135 21.05 -19.18 23.90
C LYS A 135 19.58 -19.61 23.91
N SER A 136 19.40 -20.93 24.01
CA SER A 136 18.27 -21.63 24.62
C SER A 136 16.85 -21.20 24.21
N VAL A 137 16.32 -21.79 23.13
CA VAL A 137 15.09 -22.60 23.18
C VAL A 137 15.24 -23.66 22.09
N LYS A 138 15.29 -24.93 22.52
CA LYS A 138 15.19 -26.19 21.76
C LYS A 138 15.49 -26.08 20.26
N GLU A 139 16.62 -26.67 19.86
CA GLU A 139 16.81 -27.20 18.52
C GLU A 139 15.48 -27.81 18.05
N PHE A 140 14.85 -27.26 17.02
CA PHE A 140 14.12 -28.11 16.10
C PHE A 140 15.22 -28.97 15.45
N SER A 141 15.59 -30.03 16.16
CA SER A 141 16.36 -31.12 15.62
C SER A 141 15.43 -31.77 14.60
N PHE A 142 15.44 -31.24 13.38
CA PHE A 142 15.14 -32.07 12.23
C PHE A 142 16.25 -33.12 12.24
N GLN A 143 15.99 -34.24 12.91
CA GLN A 143 16.76 -35.45 12.68
C GLN A 143 16.64 -35.66 11.17
N ASN A 144 17.72 -35.35 10.44
CA ASN A 144 17.85 -35.74 9.04
C ASN A 144 17.71 -37.25 9.05
N ASN A 145 16.51 -37.73 8.78
CA ASN A 145 16.25 -39.13 8.56
C ASN A 145 16.45 -39.34 7.06
N PRO A 146 17.63 -39.80 6.61
CA PRO A 146 17.87 -40.06 5.19
C PRO A 146 16.95 -41.15 4.63
N PHE A 147 16.23 -41.87 5.51
CA PHE A 147 15.22 -42.88 5.18
C PHE A 147 13.78 -42.37 5.33
N GLY A 148 13.59 -41.08 5.61
CA GLY A 148 12.27 -40.44 5.68
C GLY A 148 11.83 -39.85 4.34
N PRO A 149 10.55 -39.45 4.22
CA PRO A 149 10.02 -38.80 3.02
C PRO A 149 10.80 -37.52 2.67
N ILE A 150 10.73 -37.10 1.40
CA ILE A 150 11.36 -35.86 0.95
C ILE A 150 10.68 -34.67 1.65
N THR A 151 11.49 -33.88 2.35
CA THR A 151 11.06 -32.63 3.01
C THR A 151 11.81 -31.43 2.42
N GLY A 152 11.09 -30.32 2.24
CA GLY A 152 11.65 -29.04 1.84
C GLY A 152 11.95 -28.16 3.05
N SER A 153 13.13 -27.55 3.07
CA SER A 153 13.57 -26.62 4.12
C SER A 153 13.73 -25.21 3.54
N TYR A 154 13.15 -24.24 4.23
CA TYR A 154 13.19 -22.85 3.80
C TYR A 154 14.61 -22.29 3.81
N LEU A 155 14.99 -21.69 2.70
CA LEU A 155 16.23 -20.92 2.55
C LEU A 155 15.87 -19.45 2.47
N SER A 156 16.34 -18.68 3.46
CA SER A 156 16.18 -17.23 3.48
C SER A 156 16.65 -16.60 2.17
N CYS A 157 15.81 -15.75 1.57
CA CYS A 157 16.15 -15.00 0.35
C CYS A 157 16.46 -15.86 -0.89
N ASN A 158 16.03 -17.13 -0.91
CA ASN A 158 16.14 -18.03 -2.07
C ASN A 158 14.76 -18.62 -2.41
N ASP A 159 14.40 -18.57 -3.69
CA ASP A 159 13.12 -19.09 -4.17
C ASP A 159 13.10 -20.63 -4.20
N GLU A 160 14.27 -21.27 -4.18
CA GLU A 160 14.40 -22.72 -4.08
C GLU A 160 14.53 -23.19 -2.63
N LEU A 161 13.81 -24.26 -2.30
CA LEU A 161 13.91 -24.94 -1.01
C LEU A 161 15.06 -25.95 -1.02
N SER A 162 15.75 -26.07 0.11
CA SER A 162 16.74 -27.12 0.32
C SER A 162 16.02 -28.45 0.61
N LEU A 163 16.37 -29.50 -0.12
CA LEU A 163 15.71 -30.81 0.00
C LEU A 163 16.52 -31.75 0.89
N SER A 164 15.84 -32.48 1.76
CA SER A 164 16.41 -33.57 2.56
C SER A 164 15.46 -34.77 2.61
N GLY A 165 16.02 -35.99 2.71
CA GLY A 165 15.26 -37.25 2.71
C GLY A 165 15.55 -38.13 1.49
N ASN A 166 14.80 -39.22 1.33
CA ASN A 166 15.03 -40.16 0.22
C ASN A 166 14.27 -39.73 -1.04
N LEU A 167 15.03 -39.46 -2.12
CA LEU A 167 14.50 -39.03 -3.43
C LEU A 167 13.57 -40.06 -4.11
N SER A 168 13.53 -41.31 -3.62
CA SER A 168 12.74 -42.40 -4.21
C SER A 168 11.34 -42.61 -3.61
N ASP A 169 10.95 -41.89 -2.55
CA ASP A 169 9.67 -42.13 -1.86
C ASP A 169 8.49 -41.37 -2.49
N GLU A 170 7.37 -42.07 -2.67
CA GLU A 170 6.12 -41.55 -3.27
C GLU A 170 5.42 -40.48 -2.40
N LYS A 171 5.74 -40.38 -1.10
CA LYS A 171 5.11 -39.41 -0.19
C LYS A 171 5.91 -38.11 -0.12
N LYS A 172 5.38 -37.10 -0.79
CA LYS A 172 5.90 -35.72 -0.83
C LYS A 172 5.17 -34.89 0.24
N ASP A 173 5.91 -34.16 1.07
CA ASP A 173 5.34 -33.37 2.16
C ASP A 173 5.46 -31.86 1.89
N THR A 174 4.61 -31.35 0.99
CA THR A 174 4.53 -29.92 0.68
C THR A 174 3.99 -29.11 1.86
N GLU A 175 3.19 -29.72 2.73
CA GLU A 175 2.65 -29.08 3.94
C GLU A 175 3.77 -28.76 4.94
N SER A 176 4.65 -29.72 5.21
CA SER A 176 5.84 -29.52 6.04
C SER A 176 6.77 -28.45 5.45
N ALA A 177 6.95 -28.44 4.13
CA ALA A 177 7.75 -27.41 3.47
C ALA A 177 7.13 -26.00 3.59
N ALA A 178 5.80 -25.88 3.48
CA ALA A 178 5.09 -24.63 3.67
C ALA A 178 5.21 -24.14 5.13
N LEU A 179 5.07 -25.06 6.10
CA LEU A 179 5.26 -24.77 7.51
C LEU A 179 6.71 -24.32 7.82
N SER A 180 7.69 -24.92 7.15
CA SER A 180 9.10 -24.50 7.22
C SER A 180 9.27 -23.05 6.75
N CYS A 181 8.60 -22.65 5.66
CA CYS A 181 8.61 -21.27 5.18
C CYS A 181 8.01 -20.30 6.20
N VAL A 182 6.83 -20.62 6.76
CA VAL A 182 6.19 -19.79 7.78
C VAL A 182 7.08 -19.60 9.00
N ASN A 183 7.67 -20.68 9.51
CA ASN A 183 8.55 -20.63 10.66
C ASN A 183 9.85 -19.87 10.36
N GLY A 184 10.46 -20.09 9.19
CA GLY A 184 11.64 -19.38 8.75
C GLY A 184 11.39 -17.88 8.65
N ILE A 185 10.37 -17.47 7.91
CA ILE A 185 10.05 -16.05 7.71
C ILE A 185 9.71 -15.39 9.05
N SER A 186 8.86 -16.00 9.87
CA SER A 186 8.50 -15.47 11.19
C SER A 186 9.69 -15.35 12.13
N LEU A 187 10.71 -16.20 12.00
CA LEU A 187 11.90 -16.14 12.85
C LEU A 187 12.89 -15.06 12.38
N TYR A 188 13.10 -14.92 11.07
CA TYR A 188 14.16 -14.06 10.52
C TYR A 188 13.68 -12.67 10.08
N PHE A 189 12.44 -12.57 9.61
CA PHE A 189 11.84 -11.36 9.04
C PHE A 189 10.66 -10.85 9.87
N SER A 190 10.62 -11.17 11.16
CA SER A 190 9.60 -10.69 12.09
C SER A 190 9.45 -9.17 12.07
N GLU A 191 10.55 -8.45 11.82
CA GLU A 191 10.60 -7.00 11.66
C GLU A 191 11.45 -6.68 10.45
N ILE A 192 10.98 -5.76 9.62
CA ILE A 192 11.68 -5.31 8.41
C ILE A 192 11.70 -3.78 8.41
N ARG A 193 12.90 -3.22 8.29
CA ARG A 193 13.11 -1.82 7.94
C ARG A 193 13.59 -1.72 6.49
N ARG A 194 12.95 -0.86 5.70
CA ARG A 194 13.37 -0.48 4.35
C ARG A 194 13.68 1.00 4.35
N ASP A 195 14.93 1.35 4.04
CA ASP A 195 15.37 2.73 3.84
C ASP A 195 15.56 2.99 2.35
N PHE A 196 15.16 4.18 1.92
CA PHE A 196 15.23 4.65 0.55
C PHE A 196 15.88 6.02 0.56
N VAL A 197 16.91 6.23 -0.26
CA VAL A 197 17.66 7.50 -0.32
C VAL A 197 17.37 8.20 -1.64
N CYS A 198 17.02 9.48 -1.59
CA CYS A 198 16.72 10.26 -2.78
C CYS A 198 17.98 10.49 -3.62
N SER A 199 17.89 10.27 -4.94
CA SER A 199 19.04 10.44 -5.84
C SER A 199 19.50 11.90 -5.98
N LEU A 200 18.66 12.89 -5.62
CA LEU A 200 19.01 14.31 -5.69
C LEU A 200 19.75 14.81 -4.46
N ASN A 201 19.43 14.26 -3.28
CA ASN A 201 20.05 14.63 -2.03
C ASN A 201 19.98 13.45 -1.05
N ASN A 202 21.15 13.02 -0.58
CA ASN A 202 21.29 11.88 0.31
C ASN A 202 20.69 12.11 1.70
N ASP A 203 20.44 13.36 2.10
CA ASP A 203 19.76 13.66 3.36
C ASP A 203 18.26 13.36 3.31
N HIS A 204 17.68 13.33 2.10
CA HIS A 204 16.25 13.03 1.92
C HIS A 204 16.07 11.53 1.89
N HIS A 205 15.32 11.01 2.86
CA HIS A 205 15.10 9.58 3.00
C HIS A 205 13.61 9.27 3.14
N VAL A 206 13.22 8.09 2.67
CA VAL A 206 11.94 7.46 3.01
C VAL A 206 12.27 6.16 3.71
N THR A 207 11.73 5.96 4.91
CA THR A 207 11.92 4.78 5.73
C THR A 207 10.56 4.17 5.99
N ALA A 208 10.39 2.88 5.70
CA ALA A 208 9.18 2.12 6.01
C ALA A 208 9.48 0.98 6.98
N TYR A 209 8.59 0.80 7.95
CA TYR A 209 8.69 -0.22 8.99
C TYR A 209 7.55 -1.22 8.86
N PHE A 210 7.90 -2.50 8.81
CA PHE A 210 6.96 -3.61 8.71
C PHE A 210 7.19 -4.64 9.81
N ILE A 211 6.12 -5.29 10.23
CA ILE A 211 6.15 -6.44 11.14
C ILE A 211 5.51 -7.62 10.41
N ILE A 212 6.17 -8.78 10.47
CA ILE A 212 5.60 -10.04 10.00
C ILE A 212 5.32 -10.94 11.20
N HIS A 213 4.09 -11.45 11.27
CA HIS A 213 3.68 -12.41 12.29
C HIS A 213 2.86 -13.54 11.68
N LYS A 214 2.75 -14.67 12.38
CA LYS A 214 1.96 -15.81 11.89
C LYS A 214 0.49 -15.45 11.91
N ALA A 215 -0.24 -15.86 10.88
CA ALA A 215 -1.67 -15.58 10.78
C ALA A 215 -2.48 -16.21 11.93
N GLU A 216 -2.03 -17.35 12.45
CA GLU A 216 -2.63 -18.01 13.61
C GLU A 216 -2.56 -17.15 14.89
N ASP A 217 -1.48 -16.40 15.10
CA ASP A 217 -1.28 -15.56 16.28
C ASP A 217 -2.26 -14.37 16.31
N ALA A 218 -2.69 -13.92 15.13
CA ALA A 218 -3.68 -12.85 14.97
C ALA A 218 -5.14 -13.33 15.06
N CYS A 219 -5.38 -14.64 14.98
CA CYS A 219 -6.73 -15.20 14.99
C CYS A 219 -7.29 -15.34 16.42
N LYS A 220 -8.48 -14.75 16.64
CA LYS A 220 -9.18 -14.78 17.95
C LYS A 220 -9.89 -16.11 18.21
N GLU A 221 -10.36 -16.77 17.15
CA GLU A 221 -11.17 -17.98 17.22
C GLU A 221 -10.32 -19.20 16.86
N GLN A 222 -9.83 -19.91 17.87
CA GLN A 222 -9.10 -21.18 17.72
C GLN A 222 -10.04 -22.38 17.52
N LYS A 223 -11.14 -22.18 16.80
CA LYS A 223 -12.03 -23.30 16.45
C LYS A 223 -11.45 -24.01 15.24
N GLN A 224 -11.26 -25.32 15.34
CA GLN A 224 -10.88 -26.21 14.22
C GLN A 224 -11.92 -26.07 13.10
N SER A 225 -11.64 -25.17 12.17
CA SER A 225 -12.42 -24.90 10.98
C SER A 225 -11.48 -25.04 9.78
N ALA A 226 -12.03 -25.34 8.61
CA ALA A 226 -11.22 -25.44 7.39
C ALA A 226 -10.45 -24.14 7.10
N ASP A 227 -11.00 -22.99 7.48
CA ASP A 227 -10.33 -21.70 7.35
C ASP A 227 -9.17 -21.53 8.34
N TYR A 228 -9.33 -21.98 9.59
CA TYR A 228 -8.25 -21.93 10.58
C TYR A 228 -7.06 -22.81 10.18
N GLU A 229 -7.33 -24.01 9.65
CA GLU A 229 -6.27 -24.92 9.20
C GLU A 229 -5.40 -24.33 8.09
N LYS A 230 -5.97 -23.47 7.22
CA LYS A 230 -5.20 -22.74 6.20
C LYS A 230 -4.25 -21.71 6.80
N LEU A 231 -4.58 -21.11 7.96
CA LEU A 231 -3.75 -20.07 8.57
C LEU A 231 -2.37 -20.56 8.99
N LYS A 232 -2.21 -21.88 9.23
CA LYS A 232 -0.91 -22.51 9.54
C LYS A 232 0.16 -22.24 8.49
N TYR A 233 -0.27 -22.01 7.25
CA TYR A 233 0.60 -21.77 6.11
C TYR A 233 0.69 -20.29 5.74
N CYS A 234 0.11 -19.40 6.55
CA CYS A 234 0.01 -17.97 6.26
C CYS A 234 0.74 -17.11 7.30
N LEU A 235 1.25 -15.98 6.83
CA LEU A 235 1.76 -14.87 7.62
C LEU A 235 1.00 -13.60 7.25
N VAL A 236 1.05 -12.62 8.14
CA VAL A 236 0.56 -11.27 7.88
C VAL A 236 1.74 -10.31 7.98
N LEU A 237 1.96 -9.54 6.91
CA LEU A 237 2.89 -8.42 6.88
C LEU A 237 2.08 -7.14 7.11
N GLU A 238 2.36 -6.42 8.19
CA GLU A 238 1.70 -5.16 8.54
C GLU A 238 2.70 -4.01 8.46
N LYS A 239 2.29 -2.90 7.87
CA LYS A 239 3.06 -1.66 7.92
C LYS A 239 2.78 -0.96 9.26
N VAL A 240 3.81 -0.71 10.06
CA VAL A 240 3.66 -0.16 11.43
C VAL A 240 4.20 1.25 11.58
N GLY A 241 4.93 1.75 10.59
CA GLY A 241 5.47 3.10 10.62
C GLY A 241 6.09 3.51 9.30
N GLN A 242 6.25 4.82 9.13
CA GLN A 242 6.97 5.41 8.01
C GLN A 242 7.51 6.81 8.37
N GLU A 243 8.66 7.15 7.83
CA GLU A 243 9.26 8.50 7.89
C GLU A 243 9.72 8.91 6.48
N PRO A 244 9.33 10.08 5.95
CA PRO A 244 8.33 11.01 6.48
C PRO A 244 6.94 10.34 6.51
N SER A 245 6.00 10.94 7.25
CA SER A 245 4.69 10.31 7.44
C SER A 245 3.92 10.21 6.12
N MET A 246 2.92 9.33 6.07
CA MET A 246 2.03 9.22 4.90
C MET A 246 1.36 10.55 4.55
N ALA A 247 1.01 11.35 5.57
CA ALA A 247 0.45 12.67 5.38
C ALA A 247 1.45 13.63 4.73
N ASP A 248 2.71 13.60 5.18
CA ASP A 248 3.77 14.44 4.61
C ASP A 248 3.99 14.12 3.13
N LEU A 249 3.98 12.84 2.74
CA LEU A 249 4.08 12.43 1.33
C LEU A 249 2.91 12.94 0.48
N GLN A 250 1.70 12.94 1.03
CA GLN A 250 0.49 13.39 0.33
C GLN A 250 0.35 14.92 0.28
N MET A 251 1.09 15.66 1.11
CA MET A 251 1.04 17.13 1.12
C MET A 251 1.54 17.75 -0.20
N PHE A 252 2.39 17.08 -0.99
CA PHE A 252 2.92 17.64 -2.25
C PHE A 252 1.88 17.80 -3.33
N ASP A 253 1.04 16.79 -3.53
CA ASP A 253 0.04 16.81 -4.59
C ASP A 253 -0.95 17.97 -4.40
N ILE A 254 -1.18 18.37 -3.15
CA ILE A 254 -2.09 19.45 -2.80
C ILE A 254 -1.42 20.81 -2.61
N GLU A 255 -0.09 20.91 -2.52
CA GLU A 255 0.58 22.20 -2.25
C GLU A 255 0.22 23.30 -3.25
N LYS A 256 0.01 22.93 -4.53
CA LYS A 256 -0.44 23.86 -5.58
C LYS A 256 -1.74 24.58 -5.19
N TYR A 257 -2.61 23.93 -4.42
CA TYR A 257 -3.89 24.48 -3.99
C TYR A 257 -3.76 25.55 -2.88
N LYS A 258 -2.60 25.70 -2.22
CA LYS A 258 -2.33 26.86 -1.33
C LYS A 258 -2.49 28.20 -2.06
N LYS A 259 -2.38 28.22 -3.39
CA LYS A 259 -2.62 29.42 -4.21
C LYS A 259 -4.07 29.91 -4.18
N VAL A 260 -5.03 29.01 -3.93
CA VAL A 260 -6.48 29.27 -4.05
C VAL A 260 -7.26 28.98 -2.76
N LEU A 261 -6.77 28.07 -1.93
CA LEU A 261 -7.36 27.75 -0.62
C LEU A 261 -6.82 28.66 0.48
N SER A 262 -7.64 28.91 1.50
CA SER A 262 -7.19 29.48 2.77
C SER A 262 -6.38 28.46 3.57
N ASP A 263 -5.62 28.92 4.58
CA ASP A 263 -4.84 28.04 5.46
C ASP A 263 -5.72 27.00 6.17
N GLU A 264 -6.94 27.39 6.58
CA GLU A 264 -7.92 26.49 7.20
C GLU A 264 -8.41 25.42 6.22
N SER A 265 -8.82 25.82 5.00
CA SER A 265 -9.27 24.85 3.99
C SER A 265 -8.15 23.95 3.49
N PHE A 266 -6.91 24.45 3.43
CA PHE A 266 -5.75 23.64 3.11
C PHE A 266 -5.46 22.60 4.21
N ARG A 267 -5.62 22.99 5.48
CA ARG A 267 -5.52 22.07 6.62
C ARG A 267 -6.62 21.01 6.57
N ASP A 268 -7.85 21.39 6.22
CA ASP A 268 -8.96 20.46 6.03
C ASP A 268 -8.65 19.46 4.89
N PHE A 269 -8.06 19.92 3.78
CA PHE A 269 -7.65 19.01 2.69
C PHE A 269 -6.56 18.03 3.13
N SER A 270 -5.54 18.54 3.82
CA SER A 270 -4.47 17.71 4.37
C SER A 270 -5.04 16.66 5.36
N MET A 271 -5.98 17.07 6.21
CA MET A 271 -6.65 16.18 7.15
C MET A 271 -7.51 15.12 6.45
N ALA A 272 -8.22 15.49 5.37
CA ALA A 272 -9.00 14.55 4.57
C ALA A 272 -8.12 13.41 4.03
N LEU A 273 -6.96 13.76 3.47
CA LEU A 273 -5.99 12.78 2.94
C LEU A 273 -5.40 11.92 4.06
N GLY A 274 -4.99 12.54 5.17
CA GLY A 274 -4.45 11.81 6.32
C GLY A 274 -5.46 10.82 6.92
N LEU A 275 -6.74 11.19 7.03
CA LEU A 275 -7.78 10.30 7.54
C LEU A 275 -8.03 9.13 6.60
N HIS A 276 -8.09 9.38 5.29
CA HIS A 276 -8.19 8.31 4.29
C HIS A 276 -7.00 7.36 4.40
N ALA A 277 -5.77 7.87 4.48
CA ALA A 277 -4.56 7.04 4.59
C ALA A 277 -4.51 6.17 5.86
N ASN A 278 -5.29 6.52 6.88
CA ASN A 278 -5.44 5.74 8.13
C ASN A 278 -6.72 4.89 8.16
N GLY A 279 -7.41 4.74 7.02
CA GLY A 279 -8.62 3.91 6.91
C GLY A 279 -9.87 4.52 7.56
N VAL A 280 -9.90 5.84 7.76
CA VAL A 280 -11.04 6.59 8.31
C VAL A 280 -11.79 7.28 7.16
N GLY A 281 -12.62 6.52 6.46
CA GLY A 281 -13.39 6.95 5.30
C GLY A 281 -14.43 8.02 5.60
N CYS A 282 -15.32 7.82 6.58
CA CYS A 282 -16.39 8.77 6.89
C CYS A 282 -15.81 10.13 7.33
N GLY A 283 -14.74 10.09 8.13
CA GLY A 283 -14.00 11.28 8.55
C GLY A 283 -13.34 11.98 7.36
N SER A 284 -12.72 11.24 6.45
CA SER A 284 -12.10 11.83 5.25
C SER A 284 -13.11 12.59 4.37
N LEU A 285 -14.32 12.04 4.18
CA LEU A 285 -15.40 12.68 3.41
C LEU A 285 -15.96 13.93 4.10
N LEU A 286 -16.02 13.96 5.43
CA LEU A 286 -16.43 15.15 6.18
C LEU A 286 -15.53 16.36 5.87
N TYR A 287 -14.20 16.14 5.80
CA TYR A 287 -13.27 17.22 5.47
C TYR A 287 -13.36 17.65 4.00
N LEU A 288 -13.53 16.71 3.07
CA LEU A 288 -13.83 17.06 1.67
C LEU A 288 -15.10 17.90 1.53
N ARG A 289 -16.14 17.56 2.31
CA ARG A 289 -17.39 18.33 2.36
C ARG A 289 -17.14 19.76 2.85
N ARG A 290 -16.36 19.96 3.91
CA ARG A 290 -16.02 21.30 4.42
C ARG A 290 -15.34 22.15 3.37
N ILE A 291 -14.35 21.58 2.67
CA ILE A 291 -13.64 22.28 1.57
C ILE A 291 -14.64 22.70 0.50
N TYR A 292 -15.50 21.77 0.07
CA TYR A 292 -16.51 22.04 -0.94
C TYR A 292 -17.48 23.15 -0.51
N GLU A 293 -17.99 23.11 0.73
CA GLU A 293 -18.83 24.17 1.30
C GLU A 293 -18.11 25.52 1.37
N THR A 294 -16.83 25.54 1.74
CA THR A 294 -16.01 26.76 1.75
C THR A 294 -15.79 27.32 0.34
N LEU A 295 -15.60 26.47 -0.68
CA LEU A 295 -15.48 26.94 -2.06
C LEU A 295 -16.76 27.64 -2.54
N ILE A 296 -17.94 27.09 -2.20
CA ILE A 296 -19.23 27.73 -2.50
C ILE A 296 -19.39 29.03 -1.72
N LYS A 297 -19.02 29.04 -0.43
CA LYS A 297 -19.07 30.25 0.40
C LYS A 297 -18.18 31.36 -0.15
N ASN A 298 -16.95 31.04 -0.57
CA ASN A 298 -16.04 32.02 -1.17
C ASN A 298 -16.62 32.63 -2.46
N ALA A 299 -17.40 31.87 -3.22
CA ALA A 299 -18.09 32.38 -4.40
C ALA A 299 -19.29 33.24 -4.05
N GLN A 300 -20.06 32.87 -3.01
CA GLN A 300 -21.10 33.72 -2.44
C GLN A 300 -20.52 35.07 -1.98
N ASP A 301 -19.40 35.05 -1.27
CA ASP A 301 -18.72 36.28 -0.80
C ASP A 301 -18.24 37.18 -1.95
N LYS A 302 -17.96 36.61 -3.13
CA LYS A 302 -17.66 37.39 -4.35
C LYS A 302 -18.91 37.98 -4.97
N CYS A 303 -20.01 37.22 -5.01
CA CYS A 303 -21.28 37.69 -5.60
C CYS A 303 -21.94 38.76 -4.73
N SER A 304 -21.82 38.67 -3.40
CA SER A 304 -22.38 39.65 -2.47
C SER A 304 -21.80 41.07 -2.61
N LEU A 305 -20.67 41.21 -3.30
CA LEU A 305 -20.07 42.50 -3.65
C LEU A 305 -20.70 43.14 -4.91
N MET A 306 -21.56 42.41 -5.63
CA MET A 306 -22.22 42.89 -6.84
C MET A 306 -23.51 43.65 -6.48
N SER A 307 -23.81 44.73 -7.21
CA SER A 307 -24.99 45.58 -6.96
C SER A 307 -26.33 44.89 -7.21
N GLU A 308 -26.33 43.77 -7.94
CA GLU A 308 -27.52 43.01 -8.36
C GLU A 308 -27.83 41.83 -7.41
N TRP A 309 -27.05 41.68 -6.34
CA TRP A 309 -27.18 40.56 -5.39
C TRP A 309 -28.34 40.76 -4.41
N ASP A 310 -29.23 39.76 -4.31
CA ASP A 310 -30.27 39.68 -3.29
C ASP A 310 -29.92 38.61 -2.24
N GLU A 311 -29.48 39.09 -1.07
CA GLU A 311 -29.11 38.21 0.04
C GLU A 311 -30.32 37.50 0.68
N GLU A 312 -31.51 38.11 0.67
CA GLU A 312 -32.72 37.47 1.20
C GLU A 312 -33.20 36.34 0.31
N GLU A 313 -33.12 36.51 -1.01
CA GLU A 313 -33.47 35.49 -1.98
C GLU A 313 -32.55 34.28 -1.84
N TYR A 314 -31.23 34.51 -1.80
CA TYR A 314 -30.25 33.44 -1.64
C TYR A 314 -30.44 32.64 -0.32
N ASN A 315 -30.74 33.33 0.78
CA ASN A 315 -30.95 32.69 2.08
C ASN A 315 -32.25 31.87 2.15
N LYS A 316 -33.26 32.16 1.32
CA LYS A 316 -34.50 31.37 1.23
C LYS A 316 -34.31 30.04 0.50
N ILE A 317 -33.26 29.90 -0.30
CA ILE A 317 -32.95 28.66 -1.04
C ILE A 317 -32.59 27.55 -0.05
N LYS A 318 -33.37 26.46 -0.09
CA LYS A 318 -33.21 25.33 0.84
C LYS A 318 -32.24 24.25 0.33
N HIS A 319 -32.25 23.98 -0.97
CA HIS A 319 -31.41 22.94 -1.56
C HIS A 319 -30.03 23.49 -1.92
N PHE A 320 -28.99 22.71 -1.63
CA PHE A 320 -27.62 23.13 -1.87
C PHE A 320 -27.32 23.32 -3.36
N ASN A 321 -27.86 22.46 -4.23
CA ASN A 321 -27.64 22.56 -5.68
C ASN A 321 -28.25 23.84 -6.26
N ASP A 322 -29.47 24.19 -5.84
CA ASP A 322 -30.15 25.42 -6.24
C ASP A 322 -29.34 26.67 -5.86
N LYS A 323 -28.60 26.64 -4.74
CA LYS A 323 -27.68 27.73 -4.37
C LYS A 323 -26.53 27.87 -5.35
N ILE A 324 -25.99 26.76 -5.84
CA ILE A 324 -24.89 26.79 -6.83
C ILE A 324 -25.41 27.31 -8.16
N GLU A 325 -26.59 26.89 -8.60
CA GLU A 325 -27.23 27.40 -9.82
C GLU A 325 -27.51 28.90 -9.73
N TYR A 326 -27.97 29.38 -8.57
CA TYR A 326 -28.13 30.82 -8.32
C TYR A 326 -26.80 31.56 -8.48
N LEU A 327 -25.72 31.09 -7.84
CA LEU A 327 -24.39 31.71 -7.96
C LEU A 327 -23.84 31.70 -9.39
N GLU A 328 -24.07 30.63 -10.13
CA GLU A 328 -23.67 30.53 -11.55
C GLU A 328 -24.41 31.52 -12.44
N ALA A 329 -25.69 31.82 -12.14
CA ALA A 329 -26.46 32.83 -12.87
C ALA A 329 -25.88 34.25 -12.71
N PHE A 330 -25.21 34.54 -11.58
CA PHE A 330 -24.47 35.80 -11.36
C PHE A 330 -23.04 35.78 -11.92
N GLY A 331 -22.66 34.72 -12.65
CA GLY A 331 -21.36 34.62 -13.32
C GLY A 331 -20.25 34.02 -12.45
N ALA A 332 -20.53 33.59 -11.22
CA ALA A 332 -19.59 32.81 -10.41
C ALA A 332 -19.66 31.34 -10.80
N LYS A 333 -19.01 30.99 -11.91
CA LYS A 333 -18.89 29.59 -12.34
C LYS A 333 -17.85 28.87 -11.49
N ILE A 334 -18.33 28.11 -10.52
CA ILE A 334 -17.48 27.40 -9.55
C ILE A 334 -17.13 26.01 -10.06
N ILE A 335 -18.11 25.33 -10.67
CA ILE A 335 -17.96 23.95 -11.12
C ILE A 335 -17.59 23.97 -12.61
N PRO A 336 -16.49 23.31 -13.00
CA PRO A 336 -16.11 23.16 -14.40
C PRO A 336 -17.22 22.51 -15.23
N ASP A 337 -17.31 22.86 -16.52
CA ASP A 337 -18.33 22.31 -17.42
C ASP A 337 -18.26 20.79 -17.51
N GLU A 338 -17.06 20.24 -17.38
CA GLU A 338 -16.76 18.81 -17.39
C GLU A 338 -17.46 18.05 -16.24
N LEU A 339 -17.87 18.76 -15.19
CA LEU A 339 -18.54 18.19 -14.02
C LEU A 339 -20.05 18.51 -13.98
N SER A 340 -20.63 19.12 -15.02
CA SER A 340 -22.07 19.48 -15.05
C SER A 340 -22.99 18.29 -14.76
N ASP A 341 -22.66 17.12 -15.32
CA ASP A 341 -23.49 15.90 -15.25
C ASP A 341 -23.50 15.28 -13.85
N VAL A 342 -22.47 15.57 -13.05
CA VAL A 342 -22.26 15.01 -11.71
C VAL A 342 -22.37 16.04 -10.60
N LYS A 343 -22.43 17.34 -10.93
CA LYS A 343 -22.57 18.48 -10.00
C LYS A 343 -23.55 18.20 -8.86
N ALA A 344 -24.78 17.81 -9.20
CA ALA A 344 -25.84 17.57 -8.22
C ALA A 344 -25.56 16.37 -7.30
N LYS A 345 -24.73 15.42 -7.75
CA LYS A 345 -24.38 14.20 -7.03
C LYS A 345 -23.21 14.40 -6.08
N ILE A 346 -22.28 15.32 -6.36
CA ILE A 346 -21.09 15.57 -5.52
C ILE A 346 -21.49 15.89 -4.08
N TYR A 347 -22.32 16.92 -3.89
CA TYR A 347 -22.79 17.28 -2.54
C TYR A 347 -23.65 16.17 -1.92
N GLY A 348 -24.48 15.49 -2.72
CA GLY A 348 -25.29 14.36 -2.27
C GLY A 348 -24.44 13.24 -1.67
N TRP A 349 -23.36 12.84 -2.35
CA TRP A 349 -22.43 11.82 -1.86
C TRP A 349 -21.60 12.29 -0.67
N LEU A 350 -21.11 13.53 -0.67
CA LEU A 350 -20.40 14.11 0.47
C LEU A 350 -21.29 14.20 1.72
N SER A 351 -22.57 14.54 1.56
CA SER A 351 -23.52 14.58 2.67
C SER A 351 -23.91 13.18 3.15
N LYS A 352 -24.13 12.23 2.24
CA LYS A 352 -24.46 10.83 2.58
C LYS A 352 -23.29 10.11 3.25
N GLY A 353 -22.07 10.35 2.79
CA GLY A 353 -20.87 9.74 3.35
C GLY A 353 -20.65 10.02 4.83
N VAL A 354 -21.16 11.14 5.33
CA VAL A 354 -21.05 11.52 6.74
C VAL A 354 -22.12 10.85 7.62
N HIS A 355 -23.29 10.50 7.05
CA HIS A 355 -24.46 10.11 7.83
C HIS A 355 -24.98 8.68 7.58
N GLU A 356 -24.72 8.13 6.39
CA GLU A 356 -25.39 6.92 5.90
C GLU A 356 -24.42 5.81 5.49
N LEU A 357 -23.21 6.14 5.04
CA LEU A 357 -22.26 5.15 4.52
C LEU A 357 -21.38 4.55 5.62
N SER A 358 -20.95 3.31 5.38
CA SER A 358 -19.92 2.66 6.18
C SER A 358 -18.52 3.24 5.90
N GLU A 359 -17.56 2.95 6.78
CA GLU A 359 -16.16 3.37 6.60
C GLU A 359 -15.58 2.83 5.28
N GLN A 360 -15.90 1.59 4.92
CA GLN A 360 -15.39 0.95 3.71
C GLN A 360 -15.99 1.57 2.43
N GLU A 361 -17.30 1.78 2.39
CA GLU A 361 -17.95 2.47 1.25
C GLU A 361 -17.43 3.91 1.10
N SER A 362 -17.18 4.58 2.22
CA SER A 362 -16.63 5.94 2.22
C SER A 362 -15.19 5.98 1.71
N MET A 363 -14.37 4.99 2.06
CA MET A 363 -13.02 4.81 1.53
C MET A 363 -13.04 4.58 0.02
N GLU A 364 -13.98 3.77 -0.49
CA GLU A 364 -14.11 3.51 -1.92
C GLU A 364 -14.58 4.75 -2.71
N LEU A 365 -15.45 5.59 -2.12
CA LEU A 365 -15.94 6.81 -2.77
C LEU A 365 -14.95 7.98 -2.74
N PHE A 366 -14.09 8.03 -1.73
CA PHE A 366 -13.21 9.18 -1.49
C PHE A 366 -12.34 9.56 -2.70
N PRO A 367 -11.66 8.64 -3.40
CA PRO A 367 -10.82 9.01 -4.55
C PRO A 367 -11.58 9.77 -5.64
N TYR A 368 -12.84 9.39 -5.90
CA TYR A 368 -13.68 10.03 -6.91
C TYR A 368 -14.14 11.43 -6.48
N LEU A 369 -14.50 11.60 -5.22
CA LEU A 369 -14.91 12.90 -4.67
C LEU A 369 -13.74 13.85 -4.52
N LYS A 370 -12.56 13.33 -4.12
CA LYS A 370 -11.29 14.06 -4.15
C LYS A 370 -11.01 14.58 -5.56
N TYR A 371 -11.10 13.72 -6.58
CA TYR A 371 -10.84 14.11 -7.96
C TYR A 371 -11.78 15.23 -8.44
N ALA A 372 -13.07 15.16 -8.09
CA ALA A 372 -14.02 16.24 -8.40
C ALA A 372 -13.65 17.58 -7.75
N ILE A 373 -13.20 17.57 -6.49
CA ILE A 373 -12.72 18.77 -5.80
C ILE A 373 -11.42 19.29 -6.42
N GLU A 374 -10.49 18.40 -6.79
CA GLU A 374 -9.23 18.76 -7.45
C GLU A 374 -9.47 19.48 -8.78
N LEU A 375 -10.40 19.00 -9.60
CA LEU A 375 -10.79 19.66 -10.85
C LEU A 375 -11.32 21.09 -10.62
N ILE A 376 -12.15 21.29 -9.58
CA ILE A 376 -12.64 22.63 -9.21
C ILE A 376 -11.49 23.55 -8.81
N LEU A 377 -10.54 23.04 -8.02
CA LEU A 377 -9.39 23.82 -7.55
C LEU A 377 -8.41 24.14 -8.68
N ASP A 378 -8.19 23.21 -9.61
CA ASP A 378 -7.33 23.41 -10.78
C ASP A 378 -7.91 24.50 -11.70
N GLU A 379 -9.23 24.52 -11.93
CA GLU A 379 -9.90 25.59 -12.69
C GLU A 379 -9.75 26.96 -12.01
N GLN A 380 -9.88 27.02 -10.68
CA GLN A 380 -9.65 28.27 -9.94
C GLN A 380 -8.21 28.77 -10.05
N ILE A 381 -7.23 27.87 -10.02
CA ILE A 381 -5.82 28.24 -10.26
C ILE A 381 -5.67 28.82 -11.67
N ALA A 382 -6.24 28.15 -12.69
CA ALA A 382 -6.17 28.59 -14.08
C ALA A 382 -6.79 29.97 -14.29
N GLN A 383 -7.96 30.23 -13.68
CA GLN A 383 -8.61 31.55 -13.72
C GLN A 383 -7.74 32.63 -13.07
N LYS A 384 -7.18 32.36 -11.89
CA LYS A 384 -6.32 33.30 -11.18
C LYS A 384 -5.05 33.64 -11.98
N GLU A 385 -4.39 32.63 -12.55
CA GLU A 385 -3.21 32.84 -13.39
C GLU A 385 -3.53 33.61 -14.68
N LYS A 386 -4.71 33.37 -15.28
CA LYS A 386 -5.18 34.12 -16.44
C LYS A 386 -5.45 35.59 -16.10
N GLU A 387 -6.09 35.87 -14.96
CA GLU A 387 -6.32 37.24 -14.48
C GLU A 387 -5.02 37.98 -14.20
N GLU A 388 -4.04 37.32 -13.58
CA GLU A 388 -2.72 37.90 -13.31
C GLU A 388 -1.99 38.26 -14.60
N LYS A 389 -1.95 37.33 -15.58
CA LYS A 389 -1.37 37.60 -16.91
C LYS A 389 -2.06 38.76 -17.62
N LEU A 390 -3.39 38.85 -17.55
CA LEU A 390 -4.15 39.96 -18.13
C LEU A 390 -3.87 41.29 -17.42
N LYS A 391 -3.74 41.29 -16.10
CA LYS A 391 -3.37 42.48 -15.32
C LYS A 391 -1.96 42.96 -15.68
N GLU A 392 -0.99 42.06 -15.81
CA GLU A 392 0.36 42.41 -16.24
C GLU A 392 0.39 42.96 -17.67
N LEU A 393 -0.34 42.33 -18.58
CA LEU A 393 -0.46 42.77 -19.97
C LEU A 393 -1.05 44.19 -20.05
N LYS A 394 -2.15 44.45 -19.33
CA LYS A 394 -2.76 45.79 -19.24
C LYS A 394 -1.78 46.83 -18.67
N LYS A 395 -1.03 46.49 -17.62
CA LYS A 395 -0.01 47.38 -17.03
C LYS A 395 1.13 47.71 -18.01
N LYS A 396 1.54 46.75 -18.85
CA LYS A 396 2.63 46.95 -19.81
C LYS A 396 2.19 47.69 -21.09
N LEU A 397 0.96 47.50 -21.53
CA LEU A 397 0.41 48.15 -22.73
C LEU A 397 -0.18 49.55 -22.46
N GLN A 398 -0.38 49.92 -21.19
CA GLN A 398 -0.83 51.27 -20.77
C GLN A 398 0.33 52.19 -20.31
N LYS A 399 1.58 51.74 -20.48
CA LYS A 399 2.78 52.59 -20.46
C LYS A 399 3.13 52.95 -21.89
#